data_AF-A0A7C2XPS4-F1
#
_entry.id   AF-A0A7C2XPS4-F1
#
_cell.length_a   1.000
_cell.length_b   1.000
_cell.length_c   1.000
_cell.angle_alpha   90.00
_cell.angle_beta   90.00
_cell.angle_gamma   90.00
#
_symmetry.space_group_name_H-M   'P 1'
#
loop_
_entity.id
_entity.type
_entity.pdbx_description
1 polymer ?
#
loop_
_entity_poly.entity_id
_entity_poly.type
_entity_poly.pdbx_seq_one_letter_code
_entity_poly.pdbx_strand_id
1 'polypeptide(L)'
;MNVKEMALGWLANRLPTCKEVTKMASYSMEGKLPLRQRFGFRMHLLICGLCLRYVKQLQLMRDVAQQHTAKLTEDPAAPASTLSQRARERMKQTLHASS
;
A
#
# COMPACT_ATOMS: atom_id res chain seq x y z
N MET A 1 27.52 30.46 -10.05
CA MET A 1 26.74 29.31 -9.52
C MET A 1 25.94 29.79 -8.32
N ASN A 2 24.62 29.78 -8.40
CA ASN A 2 23.75 30.52 -7.47
C ASN A 2 23.12 29.56 -6.45
N VAL A 3 23.37 29.80 -5.16
CA VAL A 3 22.88 28.98 -4.02
C VAL A 3 21.36 28.77 -4.06
N LYS A 4 20.63 29.70 -4.67
CA LYS A 4 19.17 29.63 -4.86
C LYS A 4 18.72 28.45 -5.73
N GLU A 5 19.46 28.13 -6.80
CA GLU A 5 19.15 26.98 -7.66
C GLU A 5 19.45 25.64 -6.97
N MET A 6 20.50 25.64 -6.15
CA MET A 6 20.89 24.49 -5.34
C MET A 6 19.84 24.19 -4.25
N ALA A 7 19.25 25.24 -3.64
CA ALA A 7 18.16 25.12 -2.68
C ALA A 7 16.84 24.67 -3.32
N LEU A 8 16.49 25.17 -4.51
CA LEU A 8 15.32 24.70 -5.26
C LEU A 8 15.48 23.24 -5.70
N GLY A 9 16.67 22.86 -6.19
CA GLY A 9 16.97 21.47 -6.54
C GLY A 9 16.91 20.54 -5.33
N TRP A 10 17.37 20.97 -4.16
CA TRP A 10 17.31 20.17 -2.94
C TRP A 10 15.89 20.02 -2.36
N LEU A 11 15.04 21.05 -2.50
CA LEU A 11 13.61 20.99 -2.17
C LEU A 11 12.82 20.09 -3.12
N ALA A 12 13.08 20.20 -4.43
CA ALA A 12 12.49 19.33 -5.44
C ALA A 12 12.93 17.87 -5.26
N ASN A 13 14.17 17.63 -4.83
CA ASN A 13 14.71 16.30 -4.54
C ASN A 13 14.23 15.69 -3.20
N ARG A 14 13.48 16.46 -2.39
CA ARG A 14 12.82 15.96 -1.17
C ARG A 14 11.36 15.58 -1.37
N LEU A 15 10.71 16.08 -2.43
CA LEU A 15 9.34 15.68 -2.76
C LEU A 15 9.40 14.38 -3.57
N PRO A 16 8.67 13.33 -3.16
CA PRO A 16 8.68 12.08 -3.90
C PRO A 16 8.10 12.30 -5.29
N THR A 17 8.70 11.67 -6.29
CA THR A 17 8.21 11.70 -7.67
C THR A 17 6.90 10.92 -7.81
N CYS A 18 6.12 11.17 -8.86
CA CYS A 18 4.87 10.41 -9.12
C CYS A 18 5.12 8.89 -9.13
N LYS A 19 6.28 8.45 -9.65
CA LYS A 19 6.69 7.04 -9.68
C LYS A 19 6.89 6.47 -8.27
N GLU A 20 7.57 7.22 -7.42
CA GLU A 20 7.79 6.83 -6.02
C GLU A 20 6.49 6.84 -5.23
N VAL A 21 5.61 7.81 -5.46
CA VAL A 21 4.27 7.89 -4.85
C VAL A 21 3.43 6.67 -5.22
N THR A 22 3.43 6.25 -6.48
CA THR A 22 2.75 5.03 -6.92
C THR A 22 3.35 3.79 -6.27
N LYS A 23 4.68 3.71 -6.14
CA LYS A 23 5.37 2.61 -5.46
C LYS A 23 5.01 2.56 -3.97
N MET A 24 5.00 3.71 -3.29
CA MET A 24 4.57 3.86 -1.90
C MET A 24 3.10 3.48 -1.71
N ALA A 25 2.23 3.84 -2.66
CA ALA A 25 0.84 3.43 -2.65
C ALA A 25 0.71 1.90 -2.70
N SER A 26 1.49 1.23 -3.55
CA SER A 26 1.54 -0.24 -3.60
C SER A 26 2.04 -0.85 -2.30
N TYR A 27 3.14 -0.35 -1.74
CA TYR A 27 3.64 -0.81 -0.44
C TYR A 27 2.62 -0.61 0.68
N SER A 28 1.85 0.49 0.64
CA SER A 28 0.77 0.75 1.59
C SER A 28 -0.37 -0.26 1.50
N MET A 29 -0.45 -1.03 0.42
CA MET A 29 -1.43 -2.11 0.29
C MET A 29 -0.94 -3.43 0.93
N GLU A 30 0.37 -3.68 0.95
CA GLU A 30 0.99 -4.90 1.49
C GLU A 30 1.34 -4.83 2.99
N GLY A 31 1.67 -3.65 3.55
CA GLY A 31 2.00 -3.54 4.98
C GLY A 31 2.66 -2.22 5.42
N LYS A 32 2.76 -2.02 6.75
CA LYS A 32 3.13 -0.79 7.48
C LYS A 32 4.13 0.12 6.74
N LEU A 33 3.61 1.19 6.11
CA LEU A 33 4.46 2.28 5.64
C LEU A 33 5.08 3.03 6.83
N PRO A 34 6.39 3.35 6.80
CA PRO A 34 6.99 4.24 7.79
C PRO A 34 6.32 5.62 7.73
N LEU A 35 5.94 6.16 8.91
CA LEU A 35 5.15 7.39 9.05
C LEU A 35 5.74 8.60 8.31
N ARG A 36 7.08 8.67 8.19
CA ARG A 36 7.79 9.71 7.43
C ARG A 36 7.44 9.72 5.94
N GLN A 37 7.32 8.55 5.31
CA GLN A 37 6.96 8.43 3.90
C GLN A 37 5.51 8.88 3.65
N ARG A 38 4.64 8.67 4.64
CA ARG A 38 3.23 9.06 4.57
C ARG A 38 3.03 10.57 4.49
N PHE A 39 3.91 11.36 5.10
CA PHE A 39 3.87 12.81 5.03
C PHE A 39 4.23 13.32 3.64
N GLY A 40 5.37 12.88 3.07
CA GLY A 40 5.77 13.24 1.71
C GLY A 40 4.76 12.81 0.64
N PHE A 41 4.18 11.63 0.81
CA PHE A 41 3.09 11.12 -0.02
C PHE A 41 1.86 12.05 0.03
N ARG A 42 1.39 12.43 1.22
CA ARG A 42 0.25 13.35 1.36
C ARG A 42 0.51 14.72 0.74
N MET A 43 1.71 15.27 0.94
CA MET A 43 2.09 16.54 0.33
C MET A 43 2.07 16.47 -1.20
N HIS A 44 2.55 15.37 -1.78
CA HIS A 44 2.49 15.16 -3.23
C HIS A 44 1.05 15.04 -3.75
N LEU A 45 0.15 14.37 -3.03
CA LEU A 45 -1.25 14.26 -3.44
C LEU A 45 -2.00 15.60 -3.44
N LEU A 46 -1.56 16.57 -2.63
CA LEU A 46 -2.14 17.92 -2.62
C LEU A 46 -1.75 18.74 -3.86
N ILE A 47 -0.56 18.50 -4.42
CA ILE A 47 -0.08 19.21 -5.62
C ILE A 47 -0.38 18.47 -6.93
N CYS A 48 -0.55 17.15 -6.88
CA CYS A 48 -0.74 16.30 -8.05
C CYS A 48 -2.11 15.60 -8.04
N GLY A 49 -3.06 16.13 -8.83
CA GLY A 49 -4.41 15.59 -8.94
C GLY A 49 -4.48 14.19 -9.57
N LEU A 50 -3.51 13.82 -10.42
CA LEU A 50 -3.44 12.48 -11.02
C LEU A 50 -3.15 11.42 -9.97
N CYS A 51 -2.13 11.66 -9.14
CA CYS A 51 -1.80 10.77 -8.03
C CYS A 51 -2.93 10.69 -7.01
N LEU A 52 -3.63 11.81 -6.74
CA LEU A 52 -4.80 11.83 -5.88
C LEU A 52 -5.92 10.92 -6.41
N ARG A 53 -6.21 10.99 -7.72
CA ARG A 53 -7.22 10.14 -8.37
C ARG A 53 -6.83 8.67 -8.33
N TYR A 54 -5.57 8.37 -8.64
CA TYR A 54 -5.04 7.00 -8.63
C TYR A 54 -5.19 6.35 -7.25
N VAL A 55 -4.80 7.06 -6.18
CA VAL A 55 -4.88 6.53 -4.81
C VAL A 55 -6.33 6.31 -4.39
N LYS A 56 -7.26 7.20 -4.75
CA LYS A 56 -8.70 6.99 -4.51
C LYS A 56 -9.21 5.72 -5.21
N GLN A 57 -8.80 5.50 -6.46
CA GLN A 57 -9.20 4.30 -7.20
C GLN A 57 -8.66 3.02 -6.57
N LEU A 58 -7.40 3.02 -6.13
CA LEU A 58 -6.82 1.89 -5.38
C LEU A 58 -7.58 1.61 -4.08
N GLN A 59 -7.97 2.65 -3.34
CA GLN A 59 -8.74 2.50 -2.10
C GLN A 59 -10.12 1.89 -2.36
N LEU A 60 -10.81 2.33 -3.42
CA LEU A 60 -12.10 1.76 -3.82
C LEU A 60 -11.98 0.28 -4.19
N MET A 61 -10.97 -0.09 -4.98
CA MET A 61 -10.72 -1.49 -5.32
C MET A 61 -10.49 -2.34 -4.08
N ARG A 62 -9.75 -1.81 -3.10
CA ARG A 62 -9.49 -2.50 -1.83
C ARG A 62 -10.76 -2.65 -1.00
N ASP A 63 -11.54 -1.60 -0.87
CA ASP A 63 -12.79 -1.61 -0.08
C ASP A 63 -13.78 -2.62 -0.64
N VAL A 64 -13.99 -2.62 -1.96
CA VAL A 64 -14.83 -3.61 -2.65
C VAL A 64 -14.30 -5.03 -2.43
N ALA A 65 -13.00 -5.27 -2.62
CA ALA A 65 -12.40 -6.58 -2.38
C ALA A 65 -12.59 -7.05 -0.92
N GLN A 66 -12.44 -6.14 0.05
CA GLN A 66 -12.63 -6.44 1.46
C GLN A 66 -14.10 -6.74 1.80
N GLN A 67 -15.05 -5.98 1.23
CA GLN A 67 -16.48 -6.24 1.38
C GLN A 67 -16.89 -7.60 0.81
N HIS A 68 -16.32 -8.02 -0.31
CA HIS A 68 -16.56 -9.36 -0.86
C HIS A 68 -16.00 -10.45 0.05
N THR A 69 -14.79 -10.27 0.61
CA THR A 69 -14.26 -11.24 1.59
C THR A 69 -15.06 -11.27 2.89
N ALA A 70 -15.57 -10.12 3.35
CA ALA A 70 -16.42 -10.05 4.54
C ALA A 70 -17.75 -10.77 4.32
N LYS A 71 -18.42 -10.55 3.19
CA LYS A 71 -19.67 -11.25 2.83
C LYS A 71 -19.52 -12.76 2.71
N LEU A 72 -18.36 -13.26 2.26
CA LEU A 72 -18.05 -14.70 2.25
C LEU A 72 -17.85 -15.28 3.66
N THR A 73 -17.63 -14.44 4.67
CA THR A 73 -17.42 -14.87 6.06
C THR A 73 -18.73 -14.90 6.86
N GLU A 74 -19.77 -14.20 6.39
CA GLU A 74 -21.08 -14.07 7.06
C GLU A 74 -22.12 -15.13 6.62
N ASP A 75 -21.87 -15.85 5.52
CA ASP A 75 -22.71 -16.97 5.09
C ASP A 75 -22.25 -18.28 5.80
N PRO A 76 -23.08 -18.91 6.65
CA PRO A 76 -22.71 -20.13 7.37
C PRO A 76 -22.51 -21.36 6.45
N ALA A 77 -22.87 -21.26 5.17
CA ALA A 77 -22.65 -22.27 4.13
C ALA A 77 -21.54 -21.88 3.14
N ALA A 78 -21.03 -20.64 3.16
CA ALA A 78 -19.83 -20.30 2.40
C ALA A 78 -18.63 -21.00 3.05
N PRO A 79 -17.72 -21.60 2.25
CA PRO A 79 -16.47 -22.11 2.80
C PRO A 79 -15.74 -20.90 3.37
N ALA A 80 -15.76 -20.78 4.70
CA ALA A 80 -14.97 -19.81 5.42
C ALA A 80 -13.60 -19.80 4.74
N SER A 81 -13.07 -18.63 4.40
CA SER A 81 -11.78 -18.43 3.74
C SER A 81 -10.58 -18.91 4.60
N THR A 82 -10.83 -19.84 5.51
CA THR A 82 -9.92 -20.83 6.04
C THR A 82 -9.14 -21.46 4.90
N LEU A 83 -7.84 -21.13 4.88
CA LEU A 83 -6.83 -21.88 4.15
C LEU A 83 -7.10 -23.39 4.31
N SER A 84 -7.02 -24.13 3.20
CA SER A 84 -7.14 -25.58 3.24
C SER A 84 -6.14 -26.15 4.25
N GLN A 85 -6.50 -27.27 4.88
CA GLN A 85 -5.67 -27.90 5.90
C GLN A 85 -4.23 -28.13 5.40
N ARG A 86 -4.10 -28.52 4.13
CA ARG A 86 -2.83 -28.66 3.41
C ARG A 86 -2.05 -27.34 3.28
N ALA A 87 -2.73 -26.22 3.05
CA ALA A 87 -2.09 -24.90 3.00
C ALA A 87 -1.61 -24.46 4.40
N ARG A 88 -2.39 -24.70 5.45
CA ARG A 88 -1.98 -24.44 6.85
C ARG A 88 -0.77 -25.26 7.27
N GLU A 89 -0.74 -26.55 6.96
CA GLU A 89 0.37 -27.44 7.31
C GLU A 89 1.67 -27.03 6.60
N ARG A 90 1.60 -26.66 5.32
CA ARG A 90 2.77 -26.13 4.58
C ARG A 90 3.32 -24.86 5.21
N MET A 91 2.45 -23.91 5.57
CA MET A 91 2.88 -22.67 6.23
C MET A 91 3.53 -22.94 7.60
N LYS A 92 2.98 -23.88 8.38
CA LYS A 92 3.55 -24.28 9.67
C LYS A 92 4.94 -24.90 9.50
N GLN A 93 5.12 -25.77 8.51
CA GLN A 93 6.41 -26.40 8.20
C GLN A 93 7.48 -25.37 7.80
N THR A 94 7.13 -24.37 6.98
CA THR A 94 8.08 -23.31 6.59
C THR A 94 8.53 -22.44 7.76
N LEU A 95 7.65 -22.20 8.74
CA LEU A 95 8.00 -21.42 9.95
C LEU A 95 8.95 -22.21 10.87
N HIS A 96 8.73 -23.52 11.02
CA HIS A 96 9.62 -24.38 11.80
C HIS A 96 10.97 -24.66 11.12
N ALA A 97 11.03 -24.68 9.79
CA ALA A 97 12.28 -24.87 9.05
C ALA A 97 13.19 -23.63 8.98
N SER A 98 12.68 -22.46 9.42
CA SER A 98 13.40 -21.18 9.41
C SER A 98 13.83 -20.72 10.82
N SER A 99 13.69 -21.57 11.84
CA SER A 99 14.23 -21.39 13.21
C SER A 99 15.40 -22.35 13.42
#